data_AF-A0A7J9FEC2-F1
#
_entry.id   AF-A0A7J9FEC2-F1
#
_cell.length_a   1.000
_cell.length_b   1.000
_cell.length_c   1.000
_cell.angle_alpha   90.00
_cell.angle_beta   90.00
_cell.angle_gamma   90.00
#
_symmetry.space_group_name_H-M   'P 1'
#
loop_
_entity.id
_entity.type
_entity.pdbx_description
1 polymer ?
#
loop_
_entity_poly.entity_id
_entity_poly.type
_entity_poly.pdbx_seq_one_letter_code
_entity_poly.pdbx_strand_id
1 'polypeptide(L)'
;MFAVPVVLSNVFYFSITMVFVMFAGHLGEVKLAGSTLAHSWATVTGFAFMTQSIAIPLVVFSVVPLGIHFGIVYSLVNKKSVDYK
;
A
#
# COMPACT_ATOMS: atom_id res chain seq x y z
N MET A 1 13.70 25.72 -4.91
CA MET A 1 12.61 26.45 -4.23
C MET A 1 11.49 25.54 -3.68
N PHE A 2 11.28 24.32 -4.21
CA PHE A 2 10.28 23.36 -3.68
C PHE A 2 10.60 22.76 -2.29
N ALA A 3 11.85 22.80 -1.84
CA ALA A 3 12.23 22.30 -0.52
C ALA A 3 11.64 23.12 0.63
N VAL A 4 11.40 24.43 0.42
CA VAL A 4 10.86 25.32 1.46
C VAL A 4 9.46 24.87 1.91
N PRO A 5 8.46 24.70 1.01
CA PRO A 5 7.14 24.22 1.43
C PRO A 5 7.15 22.78 1.95
N VAL A 6 8.04 21.90 1.45
CA VAL A 6 8.14 20.50 1.92
C VAL A 6 8.73 20.43 3.33
N VAL A 7 9.81 21.16 3.61
CA VAL A 7 10.42 21.20 4.95
C VAL A 7 9.46 21.85 5.94
N LEU A 8 8.80 22.94 5.55
CA LEU A 8 7.85 23.65 6.40
C LEU A 8 6.65 22.78 6.80
N SER A 9 6.05 22.07 5.84
CA SER A 9 4.93 21.16 6.10
C SER A 9 5.33 19.98 7.01
N ASN A 10 6.53 19.43 6.85
CA ASN A 10 7.06 18.40 7.75
C ASN A 10 7.27 18.95 9.18
N VAL A 11 7.86 20.14 9.33
CA VAL A 11 8.07 20.77 10.65
C VAL A 11 6.74 20.96 11.38
N PHE A 12 5.70 21.43 10.69
CA PHE A 12 4.36 21.56 11.28
C PHE A 12 3.77 20.22 11.69
N TYR A 13 3.89 19.19 10.84
CA TYR A 13 3.43 17.83 11.16
C TYR A 13 4.10 17.29 12.44
N PHE A 14 5.42 17.39 12.55
CA PHE A 14 6.16 16.95 13.74
C PHE A 14 5.84 17.79 14.97
N SER A 15 5.60 19.09 14.81
CA SER A 15 5.25 19.99 15.93
C SER A 15 3.92 19.61 16.57
N ILE A 16 2.91 19.27 15.75
CA ILE A 16 1.61 18.81 16.24
C ILE A 16 1.78 17.50 17.04
N THR A 17 2.57 16.55 16.53
CA THR A 17 2.87 15.30 17.24
C THR A 17 3.61 15.55 18.56
N MET A 18 4.54 16.51 18.60
CA MET A 18 5.31 16.83 19.81
C MET A 18 4.42 17.44 20.91
N VAL A 19 3.49 18.33 20.57
CA VAL A 19 2.52 18.89 21.52
C VAL A 19 1.63 17.78 22.11
N PHE A 20 1.17 16.85 21.28
CA PHE A 20 0.42 15.67 21.74
C PHE A 20 1.26 14.77 22.67
N VAL A 21 2.53 14.54 22.34
CA VAL A 21 3.47 13.75 23.16
C VAL A 21 3.75 14.43 24.50
N MET A 22 3.90 15.76 24.54
CA MET A 22 4.08 16.50 25.79
C MET A 22 2.85 16.41 26.70
N PHE A 23 1.64 16.44 26.12
CA PHE A 23 0.40 16.29 26.88
C PHE A 23 0.18 14.84 27.35
N ALA A 24 0.47 13.85 26.49
CA ALA A 24 0.38 12.43 26.83
C ALA A 24 1.46 12.00 27.84
N GLY A 25 2.66 12.57 27.76
CA GLY A 25 3.76 12.33 28.71
C GLY A 25 3.44 12.84 30.11
N HIS A 26 2.73 13.97 30.22
CA HIS A 26 2.25 14.47 31.52
C HIS A 26 1.19 13.55 32.17
N LEU A 27 0.50 12.73 31.37
CA LEU A 27 -0.48 11.73 31.81
C LEU A 27 0.16 10.36 32.13
N GLY A 28 1.48 10.23 31.96
CA GLY A 28 2.29 9.07 32.32
C GLY A 28 2.76 8.21 31.14
N GLU A 29 3.85 7.48 31.38
CA GLU A 29 4.60 6.68 30.40
C GLU A 29 3.75 5.67 29.62
N VAL A 30 2.70 5.11 30.24
CA VAL A 30 1.84 4.09 29.60
C VAL A 30 1.01 4.66 28.46
N LYS A 31 0.49 5.91 28.59
CA LYS A 31 -0.23 6.57 27.50
C LYS A 31 0.69 6.95 26.36
N LEU A 32 1.93 7.35 26.67
CA LEU A 32 2.96 7.65 25.67
C LEU A 32 3.36 6.39 24.88
N ALA A 33 3.60 5.28 25.57
CA ALA A 33 3.89 3.99 24.95
C ALA A 33 2.74 3.50 24.06
N GLY A 34 1.49 3.63 24.54
CA GLY A 34 0.30 3.27 23.77
C GLY A 34 0.11 4.14 22.52
N SER A 35 0.34 5.46 22.61
CA SER A 35 0.26 6.37 21.46
C SER A 35 1.32 6.06 20.40
N THR A 36 2.56 5.81 20.82
CA THR A 36 3.67 5.44 19.91
C THR A 36 3.41 4.09 19.24
N LEU A 37 2.92 3.10 19.99
CA LEU A 37 2.56 1.78 19.46
C LEU A 37 1.39 1.86 18.47
N ALA A 38 0.33 2.59 18.83
CA ALA A 38 -0.81 2.81 17.94
C ALA A 38 -0.41 3.55 16.65
N HIS A 39 0.51 4.50 16.76
CA HIS A 39 1.09 5.20 15.62
C HIS A 39 1.84 4.23 14.70
N SER A 40 2.74 3.40 15.25
CA SER A 40 3.45 2.37 14.45
C SER A 40 2.50 1.38 13.80
N TRP A 41 1.49 0.89 14.54
CA TRP A 41 0.49 -0.05 14.02
C TRP A 41 -0.31 0.55 12.85
N ALA A 42 -0.74 1.80 13.00
CA ALA A 42 -1.48 2.53 11.97
C ALA A 42 -0.63 2.76 10.71
N THR A 43 0.66 3.07 10.85
CA THR A 43 1.56 3.24 9.70
C THR A 43 1.77 1.92 8.97
N VAL A 44 2.13 0.84 9.67
CA VAL A 44 2.42 -0.47 9.03
C VAL A 44 1.17 -1.02 8.35
N THR A 45 0.03 -1.02 9.05
CA THR A 45 -1.25 -1.51 8.51
C THR A 45 -1.75 -0.62 7.38
N GLY A 46 -1.66 0.71 7.53
CA GLY A 46 -2.06 1.67 6.51
C GLY A 46 -1.26 1.51 5.22
N PHE A 47 0.07 1.36 5.32
CA PHE A 47 0.94 1.14 4.15
C PHE A 47 0.67 -0.22 3.49
N ALA A 48 0.50 -1.28 4.29
CA ALA A 48 0.17 -2.60 3.77
C ALA A 48 -1.17 -2.58 3.01
N PHE A 49 -2.17 -1.91 3.55
CA PHE A 49 -3.49 -1.77 2.92
C PHE A 49 -3.44 -0.92 1.64
N MET A 50 -2.75 0.22 1.65
CA MET A 50 -2.55 1.05 0.44
C MET A 50 -1.84 0.24 -0.66
N THR A 51 -0.80 -0.52 -0.29
CA THR A 51 -0.02 -1.32 -1.23
C THR A 51 -0.83 -2.47 -1.81
N GLN A 52 -1.58 -3.22 -0.98
CA GLN A 52 -2.45 -4.29 -1.46
C GLN A 52 -3.63 -3.79 -2.29
N SER A 53 -4.21 -2.65 -1.92
CA SER A 53 -5.31 -2.03 -2.67
C SER A 53 -4.89 -1.65 -4.10
N ILE A 54 -3.61 -1.37 -4.35
CA ILE A 54 -3.07 -1.07 -5.68
C ILE A 54 -2.52 -2.33 -6.36
N ALA A 55 -1.83 -3.19 -5.61
CA ALA A 55 -1.17 -4.39 -6.15
C ALA A 55 -2.16 -5.49 -6.55
N ILE A 56 -3.20 -5.74 -5.75
CA ILE A 56 -4.20 -6.78 -6.06
C ILE A 56 -4.92 -6.50 -7.39
N PRO A 57 -5.48 -5.31 -7.65
CA PRO A 57 -6.08 -5.04 -8.95
C PRO A 57 -5.05 -5.09 -10.08
N LEU A 58 -3.81 -4.66 -9.88
CA LEU A 58 -2.76 -4.74 -10.90
C LEU A 58 -2.38 -6.19 -11.27
N VAL A 59 -2.26 -7.08 -10.28
CA VAL A 59 -1.99 -8.50 -10.49
C VAL A 59 -3.16 -9.17 -11.19
N VAL A 60 -4.39 -8.90 -10.77
CA VAL A 60 -5.59 -9.45 -11.42
C VAL A 60 -5.73 -8.96 -12.86
N PHE A 61 -5.46 -7.67 -13.11
CA PHE A 61 -5.57 -7.06 -14.44
C PHE A 61 -4.48 -7.53 -15.43
N SER A 62 -3.41 -8.18 -14.96
CA SER A 62 -2.34 -8.73 -15.82
C SER A 62 -2.44 -10.25 -16.00
N VAL A 63 -2.76 -10.99 -14.92
CA VAL A 63 -2.85 -12.46 -14.95
C VAL A 63 -4.08 -12.95 -15.72
N VAL A 64 -5.22 -12.27 -15.60
CA VAL A 64 -6.46 -12.67 -16.29
C VAL A 64 -6.34 -12.54 -17.82
N PRO A 65 -5.90 -11.41 -18.39
CA PRO A 65 -5.71 -11.31 -19.84
C PRO A 65 -4.66 -12.30 -20.37
N LEU A 66 -3.60 -12.57 -19.61
CA LEU A 66 -2.55 -13.51 -20.00
C LEU A 66 -3.09 -14.95 -20.08
N GLY A 67 -3.88 -15.37 -19.09
CA GLY A 67 -4.55 -16.68 -19.10
C GLY A 67 -5.50 -16.84 -20.29
N ILE A 68 -6.25 -15.78 -20.61
CA ILE A 68 -7.13 -15.75 -21.80
C ILE A 68 -6.30 -15.89 -23.09
N HIS A 69 -5.16 -15.19 -23.18
CA HIS A 69 -4.30 -15.23 -24.36
C HIS A 69 -3.75 -16.64 -24.62
N PHE A 70 -3.25 -17.32 -23.58
CA PHE A 70 -2.78 -18.71 -23.69
C PHE A 70 -3.92 -19.68 -24.03
N GLY A 71 -5.10 -19.50 -23.44
CA GLY A 71 -6.28 -20.34 -23.72
C GLY A 71 -6.74 -20.25 -25.17
N ILE A 72 -6.72 -19.05 -25.76
CA ILE A 72 -7.05 -18.84 -27.18
C ILE A 72 -6.03 -19.52 -28.08
N VAL A 73 -4.73 -19.31 -27.83
CA VAL A 73 -3.65 -19.90 -28.64
C VAL A 73 -3.72 -21.42 -28.63
N TYR A 74 -3.90 -22.03 -27.45
CA TYR A 74 -4.02 -23.49 -27.32
C TYR A 74 -5.22 -24.05 -28.09
N SER A 75 -6.39 -23.40 -27.96
CA SER A 75 -7.61 -23.84 -28.64
C SER A 75 -7.48 -23.79 -30.16
N LEU A 76 -6.80 -22.76 -30.69
CA LEU A 76 -6.54 -22.64 -32.13
C LEU A 76 -5.56 -23.70 -32.65
N VAL A 77 -4.47 -23.95 -31.92
CA VAL A 77 -3.49 -24.99 -32.30
C VAL A 77 -4.15 -26.36 -32.36
N ASN A 78 -4.92 -26.73 -31.33
CA ASN A 78 -5.58 -28.04 -31.29
C ASN A 78 -6.66 -28.20 -32.36
N LYS A 79 -7.42 -27.12 -32.65
CA LYS A 79 -8.45 -27.14 -33.71
C LYS A 79 -7.83 -27.33 -35.09
N LYS A 80 -6.72 -26.65 -35.37
CA LYS A 80 -6.00 -26.86 -36.63
C LYS A 80 -5.43 -28.30 -36.64
N SER A 81 -5.02 -28.86 -35.50
CA SER A 81 -4.48 -30.23 -35.39
C SER A 81 -5.37 -31.34 -35.88
N VAL A 82 -6.68 -31.14 -35.77
CA VAL A 82 -7.69 -32.10 -36.19
C VAL A 82 -8.02 -31.96 -37.69
N ASP A 83 -7.81 -30.78 -38.27
CA ASP A 83 -8.21 -30.45 -39.64
C ASP A 83 -7.19 -30.90 -40.69
N TYR A 84 -5.90 -30.98 -40.33
CA TYR A 84 -4.82 -31.44 -41.22
C TYR A 84 -4.49 -32.93 -41.12
N LYS A 85 -5.40 -33.74 -40.55
CA LYS A 85 -5.25 -35.18 -40.39
C LYS A 85 -6.44 -35.89 -41.03
#